data_AF-A0A0V8JF15-F1
#
_entry.id   AF-A0A0V8JF15-F1
#
_cell.length_a   1.000
_cell.length_b   1.000
_cell.length_c   1.000
_cell.angle_alpha   90.00
_cell.angle_beta   90.00
_cell.angle_gamma   90.00
#
_symmetry.space_group_name_H-M   'P 1'
#
loop_
_entity.id
_entity.type
_entity.pdbx_description
1 polymer ?
#
loop_
_entity_poly.entity_id
_entity_poly.type
_entity_poly.pdbx_seq_one_letter_code
_entity_poly.pdbx_strand_id
1 'polypeptide(L)'
;MNALNNWKVEPYISDICKVVLQTLIEKKERKDQLDKQMKWWAFYSSLMGCLSLIYLYGFKWNEAESVRAAVASLAGDQMVWFIFVYFLLAGVQWKRMKKKCSKADEEFESIRKEIVERGDDLWPRPDMWNNRHQVMEFIKSEYNINLYHK
;
A
#
# COMPACT_ATOMS: atom_id res chain seq x y z
N MET A 1 -9.75 -6.51 13.77
CA MET A 1 -10.99 -7.06 14.38
C MET A 1 -10.96 -8.57 14.19
N ASN A 2 -11.42 -9.33 15.21
CA ASN A 2 -11.37 -10.79 15.31
C ASN A 2 -11.80 -11.55 14.04
N ALA A 3 -10.84 -11.85 13.15
CA ALA A 3 -11.02 -12.82 12.08
C ALA A 3 -11.22 -14.25 12.65
N LEU A 4 -10.81 -14.47 13.91
CA LEU A 4 -10.81 -15.77 14.59
C LEU A 4 -12.20 -16.35 14.89
N ASN A 5 -13.23 -15.52 15.07
CA ASN A 5 -14.56 -15.99 15.52
C ASN A 5 -15.51 -16.42 14.39
N ASN A 6 -15.16 -16.16 13.12
CA ASN A 6 -16.06 -16.40 11.98
C ASN A 6 -15.62 -17.55 11.06
N TRP A 7 -14.53 -18.25 11.37
CA TRP A 7 -14.06 -19.33 10.51
C TRP A 7 -14.91 -20.58 10.73
N LYS A 8 -15.90 -20.78 9.87
CA LYS A 8 -16.71 -22.02 9.80
C LYS A 8 -15.89 -23.28 9.45
N VAL A 9 -14.59 -23.14 9.23
CA VAL A 9 -13.63 -24.17 8.77
C VAL A 9 -12.72 -24.69 9.89
N GLU A 10 -12.97 -24.31 11.16
CA GLU A 10 -12.24 -24.80 12.34
C GLU A 10 -12.00 -26.32 12.42
N PRO A 11 -12.91 -27.23 11.99
CA PRO A 11 -12.62 -28.67 12.04
C PRO A 11 -11.57 -29.16 11.03
N TYR A 12 -11.14 -28.33 10.07
CA TYR A 12 -10.27 -28.72 8.96
C TYR A 12 -8.93 -27.97 8.90
N ILE A 13 -8.61 -27.18 9.95
CA ILE A 13 -7.45 -26.28 9.99
C ILE A 13 -6.59 -26.61 11.21
N SER A 14 -5.29 -26.81 10.99
CA SER A 14 -4.32 -26.97 12.09
C SER A 14 -4.06 -25.62 12.77
N ASP A 15 -3.69 -25.60 14.05
CA ASP A 15 -3.37 -24.35 14.76
C ASP A 15 -2.29 -23.53 14.02
N ILE A 16 -1.33 -24.23 13.41
CA ILE A 16 -0.28 -23.64 12.56
C ILE A 16 -0.90 -22.95 11.33
N CYS A 17 -1.83 -23.62 10.64
CA CYS A 17 -2.53 -23.04 9.50
C CYS A 17 -3.37 -21.82 9.89
N LYS A 18 -3.96 -21.79 11.10
CA LYS A 18 -4.72 -20.63 11.61
C LYS A 18 -3.82 -19.41 11.77
N VAL A 19 -2.65 -19.59 12.40
CA VAL A 19 -1.68 -18.51 12.61
C VAL A 19 -1.12 -18.00 11.29
N VAL A 20 -0.79 -18.88 10.35
CA VAL A 20 -0.23 -18.49 9.05
C VAL A 20 -1.26 -17.73 8.21
N LEU A 21 -2.53 -18.18 8.14
CA LEU A 21 -3.60 -17.44 7.46
C LEU A 21 -3.85 -16.07 8.11
N GLN A 22 -3.89 -16.02 9.44
CA GLN A 22 -4.12 -14.77 10.15
C GLN A 22 -3.01 -13.76 9.80
N THR A 23 -1.76 -14.22 9.80
CA THR A 23 -0.62 -13.40 9.39
C THR A 23 -0.79 -12.91 7.94
N LEU A 24 -1.25 -13.77 7.02
CA LEU A 24 -1.52 -13.39 5.63
C LEU A 24 -2.62 -12.30 5.53
N ILE A 25 -3.71 -12.44 6.29
CA ILE A 25 -4.82 -11.48 6.34
C ILE A 25 -4.34 -10.13 6.89
N GLU A 26 -3.62 -10.13 8.01
CA GLU A 26 -3.07 -8.93 8.63
C GLU A 26 -2.12 -8.20 7.68
N LYS A 27 -1.28 -8.93 6.94
CA LYS A 27 -0.40 -8.34 5.93
C LYS A 27 -1.16 -7.79 4.73
N LYS A 28 -2.23 -8.45 4.28
CA LYS A 28 -3.11 -7.91 3.23
C LYS A 28 -3.78 -6.61 3.67
N GLU A 29 -4.32 -6.58 4.88
CA GLU A 29 -4.96 -5.38 5.42
C GLU A 29 -3.94 -4.23 5.52
N ARG A 30 -2.73 -4.52 6.00
CA ARG A 30 -1.65 -3.53 6.08
C ARG A 30 -1.23 -3.02 4.69
N LYS A 31 -1.16 -3.88 3.68
CA LYS A 31 -0.92 -3.49 2.28
C LYS A 31 -2.01 -2.54 1.78
N ASP A 32 -3.28 -2.90 1.95
CA ASP A 32 -4.41 -2.09 1.47
C ASP A 32 -4.47 -0.72 2.18
N GLN A 33 -4.20 -0.70 3.50
CA GLN A 33 -4.08 0.54 4.25
C GLN A 33 -2.94 1.44 3.73
N LEU A 34 -1.78 0.87 3.41
CA LEU A 34 -0.64 1.61 2.85
C LEU A 34 -0.95 2.14 1.44
N ASP A 35 -1.59 1.34 0.59
CA ASP A 35 -2.01 1.76 -0.76
C ASP A 35 -3.05 2.88 -0.69
N LYS A 36 -4.02 2.78 0.24
CA LYS A 36 -4.98 3.85 0.48
C LYS A 36 -4.28 5.12 0.94
N GLN A 37 -3.38 5.04 1.92
CA GLN A 37 -2.60 6.19 2.39
C GLN A 37 -1.77 6.82 1.26
N MET A 38 -1.19 6.00 0.39
CA MET A 38 -0.41 6.48 -0.76
C MET A 38 -1.29 7.21 -1.78
N LYS A 39 -2.50 6.71 -2.07
CA LYS A 39 -3.48 7.39 -2.94
C LYS A 39 -3.93 8.73 -2.35
N TRP A 40 -4.21 8.78 -1.05
CA TRP A 40 -4.55 10.03 -0.36
C TRP A 40 -3.39 11.03 -0.41
N TRP A 41 -2.16 10.58 -0.13
CA TRP A 41 -0.97 11.42 -0.25
C TRP A 41 -0.73 11.91 -1.67
N ALA A 42 -0.96 11.07 -2.69
CA ALA A 42 -0.87 11.46 -4.10
C ALA A 42 -1.89 12.54 -4.44
N PHE A 43 -3.13 12.39 -3.96
CA PHE A 43 -4.19 13.36 -4.15
C PHE A 43 -3.88 14.71 -3.49
N TYR A 44 -3.45 14.70 -2.22
CA TYR A 44 -3.03 15.91 -1.51
C TYR A 44 -1.83 16.59 -2.18
N SER A 45 -0.82 15.81 -2.60
CA SER A 45 0.35 16.35 -3.31
C SER A 45 -0.04 16.96 -4.66
N SER A 46 -0.98 16.34 -5.39
CA SER A 46 -1.49 16.85 -6.66
C SER A 46 -2.26 18.16 -6.45
N LEU A 47 -3.15 18.21 -5.46
CA LEU A 47 -3.92 19.41 -5.12
C LEU A 47 -3.00 20.59 -4.75
N MET A 48 -2.00 20.33 -3.90
CA MET A 48 -1.02 21.35 -3.51
C MET A 48 -0.17 21.81 -4.70
N GLY A 49 0.15 20.89 -5.62
CA GLY A 49 0.81 21.21 -6.88
C GLY A 49 -0.04 22.14 -7.76
N CYS A 50 -1.32 21.84 -7.95
CA CYS A 50 -2.23 22.70 -8.70
C CYS A 50 -2.34 24.11 -8.08
N LEU A 51 -2.45 24.22 -6.75
CA LEU A 51 -2.47 25.51 -6.06
C LEU A 51 -1.17 26.30 -6.27
N SER A 52 -0.02 25.61 -6.20
CA SER A 52 1.28 26.25 -6.47
C SER A 52 1.40 26.76 -7.91
N LEU A 53 0.88 26.02 -8.89
CA LEU A 53 0.85 26.43 -10.30
C LEU A 53 -0.06 27.64 -10.52
N ILE A 54 -1.23 27.67 -9.88
CA ILE A 54 -2.14 28.83 -9.94
C ILE A 54 -1.48 30.06 -9.33
N TYR A 55 -0.77 29.93 -8.22
CA TYR A 55 -0.04 31.03 -7.60
C TYR A 55 1.08 31.56 -8.52
N LEU A 56 1.90 30.67 -9.08
CA LEU A 56 2.99 31.04 -9.98
C LEU A 56 2.48 31.67 -11.28
N TYR A 57 1.43 31.11 -11.88
CA TYR A 57 0.87 31.61 -13.14
C TYR A 57 0.03 32.89 -12.96
N GLY A 58 -0.77 32.96 -11.90
CA GLY A 58 -1.68 34.08 -11.64
C GLY A 58 -1.00 35.34 -11.11
N PHE A 59 -0.03 35.20 -10.20
CA PHE A 59 0.64 36.35 -9.58
C PHE A 59 1.97 36.72 -10.26
N LYS A 60 2.81 35.73 -10.59
CA LYS A 60 4.21 36.02 -11.00
C LYS A 60 4.42 36.09 -12.51
N TRP A 61 3.64 35.35 -13.30
CA TRP A 61 3.75 35.40 -14.76
C TRP A 61 3.12 36.66 -15.36
N ASN A 62 2.05 37.17 -14.74
CA ASN A 62 1.34 38.36 -15.23
C ASN A 62 2.08 39.67 -14.91
N GLU A 63 2.94 39.69 -13.88
CA GLU A 63 3.77 40.85 -13.51
C GLU A 63 5.12 40.92 -14.24
N ALA A 64 5.55 39.86 -14.94
CA ALA A 64 6.90 39.77 -15.47
C ALA A 64 7.00 40.12 -16.97
N GLU A 65 7.64 41.24 -17.30
CA GLU A 65 7.91 41.66 -18.68
C GLU A 65 9.00 40.80 -19.40
N SER A 66 9.80 40.03 -18.65
CA SER A 66 10.87 39.19 -19.19
C SER A 66 11.15 37.97 -18.31
N VAL A 67 11.54 36.84 -18.91
CA VAL A 67 11.87 35.57 -18.21
C VAL A 67 12.96 35.76 -17.14
N ARG A 68 13.93 36.66 -17.37
CA ARG A 68 14.98 36.97 -16.38
C ARG A 68 14.42 37.71 -15.15
N ALA A 69 13.47 38.62 -15.36
CA ALA A 69 12.82 39.35 -14.27
C ALA A 69 11.89 38.43 -13.46
N ALA A 70 11.19 37.50 -14.14
CA ALA A 70 10.38 36.47 -13.48
C ALA A 70 11.24 35.58 -12.56
N VAL A 71 12.38 35.08 -13.04
CA VAL A 71 13.26 34.20 -12.25
C VAL A 71 13.88 34.96 -11.07
N ALA A 72 14.27 36.23 -11.24
CA ALA A 72 14.78 37.05 -10.15
C ALA A 72 13.71 37.36 -9.08
N SER A 73 12.48 37.67 -9.51
CA SER A 73 11.32 37.87 -8.62
C SER A 73 10.94 36.60 -7.86
N LEU A 74 11.01 35.43 -8.52
CA LEU A 74 10.76 34.13 -7.90
C LEU A 74 11.85 33.75 -6.89
N ALA A 75 13.11 34.04 -7.18
CA ALA A 75 14.23 33.74 -6.29
C ALA A 75 14.26 34.61 -5.03
N GLY A 76 13.70 35.82 -5.09
CA GLY A 76 13.57 36.72 -3.93
C GLY A 76 12.33 36.45 -3.06
N ASP A 77 11.39 35.64 -3.52
CA ASP A 77 10.13 35.44 -2.82
C ASP A 77 10.19 34.26 -1.83
N GLN A 78 9.94 34.58 -0.56
CA GLN A 78 9.96 33.62 0.53
C GLN A 78 8.92 32.49 0.33
N MET A 79 7.78 32.76 -0.32
CA MET A 79 6.77 31.73 -0.60
C MET A 79 7.26 30.68 -1.60
N VAL A 80 8.03 31.08 -2.60
CA VAL A 80 8.55 30.15 -3.63
C VAL A 80 9.57 29.20 -3.01
N TRP A 81 10.41 29.70 -2.11
CA TRP A 81 11.32 28.87 -1.33
C TRP A 81 10.58 27.86 -0.44
N PHE A 82 9.49 28.26 0.21
CA PHE A 82 8.66 27.32 0.98
C PHE A 82 8.03 26.23 0.11
N ILE A 83 7.53 26.59 -1.08
CA ILE A 83 6.99 25.63 -2.05
C ILE A 83 8.08 24.65 -2.50
N PHE A 84 9.29 25.15 -2.81
CA PHE A 84 10.41 24.32 -3.22
C PHE A 84 10.83 23.32 -2.13
N VAL A 85 10.97 23.78 -0.89
CA VAL A 85 11.27 22.91 0.26
C VAL A 85 10.15 21.89 0.49
N TYR A 86 8.89 22.30 0.36
CA TYR A 86 7.74 21.38 0.45
C TYR A 86 7.81 20.27 -0.59
N PHE A 87 8.10 20.59 -1.86
CA PHE A 87 8.25 19.59 -2.92
C PHE A 87 9.43 18.64 -2.68
N LEU A 88 10.57 19.15 -2.19
CA LEU A 88 11.70 18.31 -1.82
C LEU A 88 11.35 17.32 -0.70
N LEU A 89 10.69 17.80 0.35
CA LEU A 89 10.23 16.95 1.47
C LEU A 89 9.18 15.93 1.01
N ALA A 90 8.22 16.36 0.18
CA ALA A 90 7.21 15.47 -0.40
C ALA A 90 7.85 14.37 -1.25
N GLY A 91 8.86 14.69 -2.06
CA GLY A 91 9.59 13.71 -2.87
C GLY A 91 10.34 12.67 -2.02
N VAL A 92 10.98 13.10 -0.93
CA VAL A 92 11.63 12.17 0.01
C VAL A 92 10.60 11.28 0.71
N GLN A 93 9.48 11.83 1.16
CA GLN A 93 8.41 11.07 1.79
C GLN A 93 7.80 10.06 0.81
N TRP A 94 7.55 10.46 -0.44
CA TRP A 94 7.05 9.56 -1.49
C TRP A 94 7.98 8.36 -1.70
N LYS A 95 9.29 8.59 -1.80
CA LYS A 95 10.28 7.51 -1.94
C LYS A 95 10.27 6.56 -0.75
N ARG A 96 10.12 7.09 0.48
CA ARG A 96 10.01 6.27 1.70
C ARG A 96 8.72 5.45 1.72
N MET A 97 7.59 6.05 1.38
CA MET A 97 6.30 5.35 1.31
C MET A 97 6.32 4.25 0.24
N LYS A 98 6.86 4.54 -0.96
CA LYS A 98 7.04 3.53 -2.01
C LYS A 98 7.87 2.34 -1.52
N LYS A 99 8.96 2.59 -0.78
CA LYS A 99 9.77 1.52 -0.18
C LYS A 99 9.00 0.71 0.86
N LYS A 100 8.13 1.34 1.66
CA LYS A 100 7.27 0.65 2.62
C LYS A 100 6.22 -0.23 1.93
N CYS A 101 5.58 0.27 0.86
CA CYS A 101 4.65 -0.53 0.06
C CYS A 101 5.35 -1.72 -0.58
N SER A 102 6.52 -1.53 -1.21
CA SER A 102 7.29 -2.62 -1.82
C SER A 102 7.65 -3.72 -0.81
N LYS A 103 8.03 -3.34 0.41
CA LYS A 103 8.31 -4.31 1.48
C LYS A 103 7.05 -5.06 1.92
N ALA A 104 5.93 -4.37 2.07
CA ALA A 104 4.66 -5.00 2.42
C ALA A 104 4.21 -5.99 1.34
N ASP A 105 4.45 -5.67 0.07
CA ASP A 105 4.19 -6.55 -1.08
C ASP A 105 5.08 -7.78 -1.08
N GLU A 106 6.40 -7.61 -0.90
CA GLU A 106 7.36 -8.71 -0.81
C GLU A 106 7.01 -9.64 0.36
N GLU A 107 6.68 -9.08 1.51
CA GLU A 107 6.29 -9.83 2.69
C GLU A 107 4.97 -10.61 2.51
N PHE A 108 4.00 -10.02 1.81
CA PHE A 108 2.74 -10.70 1.47
C PHE A 108 2.97 -11.86 0.50
N GLU A 109 3.72 -11.63 -0.57
CA GLU A 109 4.06 -12.66 -1.55
C GLU A 109 4.92 -13.77 -0.94
N SER A 110 5.84 -13.43 -0.03
CA SER A 110 6.65 -14.42 0.69
C SER A 110 5.79 -15.37 1.52
N ILE A 111 4.82 -14.85 2.28
CA ILE A 111 3.92 -15.70 3.09
C ILE A 111 3.00 -16.52 2.19
N ARG A 112 2.50 -15.92 1.10
CA ARG A 112 1.70 -16.65 0.11
C ARG A 112 2.47 -17.84 -0.46
N LYS A 113 3.75 -17.66 -0.81
CA LYS A 113 4.62 -18.75 -1.27
C LYS A 113 4.87 -19.79 -0.18
N GLU A 114 5.12 -19.36 1.06
CA GLU A 114 5.31 -20.25 2.20
C GLU A 114 4.08 -21.13 2.43
N ILE A 115 2.85 -20.59 2.31
CA ILE A 115 1.60 -21.37 2.42
C ILE A 115 1.49 -22.44 1.34
N VAL A 116 1.88 -22.11 0.10
CA VAL A 116 1.82 -23.05 -1.03
C VAL A 116 2.90 -24.14 -0.88
N GLU A 117 4.10 -23.78 -0.43
CA GLU A 117 5.22 -24.71 -0.28
C GLU A 117 5.11 -25.60 0.97
N ARG A 118 4.61 -25.05 2.08
CA ARG A 118 4.31 -25.80 3.31
C ARG A 118 2.90 -26.39 3.31
N GLY A 119 2.28 -26.53 2.14
CA GLY A 119 0.96 -27.12 2.03
C GLY A 119 0.90 -28.50 2.70
N ASP A 120 1.85 -29.37 2.41
CA ASP A 120 1.85 -30.71 2.99
C ASP A 120 1.99 -30.70 4.54
N ASP A 121 2.71 -29.73 5.11
CA ASP A 121 2.87 -29.55 6.56
C ASP A 121 1.64 -28.91 7.23
N LEU A 122 0.94 -28.02 6.52
CA LEU A 122 -0.23 -27.30 7.00
C LEU A 122 -1.46 -28.22 7.12
N TRP A 123 -1.51 -29.26 6.28
CA TRP A 123 -2.60 -30.24 6.19
C TRP A 123 -2.12 -31.68 6.43
N PRO A 124 -1.65 -32.02 7.65
CA PRO A 124 -0.99 -33.30 7.93
C PRO A 124 -1.93 -34.52 7.95
N ARG A 125 -3.25 -34.32 7.97
CA ARG A 125 -4.24 -35.42 7.93
C ARG A 125 -4.92 -35.48 6.56
N PRO A 126 -5.18 -36.68 6.01
CA PRO A 126 -5.83 -36.85 4.72
C PRO A 126 -7.23 -36.20 4.65
N ASP A 127 -7.96 -36.19 5.77
CA ASP A 127 -9.28 -35.56 5.88
C ASP A 127 -9.19 -34.03 5.76
N MET A 128 -8.10 -33.43 6.25
CA MET A 128 -7.83 -31.99 6.16
C MET A 128 -7.38 -31.64 4.74
N TRP A 129 -6.55 -32.49 4.13
CA TRP A 129 -6.06 -32.34 2.76
C TRP A 129 -7.20 -32.34 1.72
N ASN A 130 -8.19 -33.22 1.90
CA ASN A 130 -9.38 -33.28 1.05
C ASN A 130 -10.24 -32.02 1.17
N ASN A 131 -10.30 -31.43 2.36
CA ASN A 131 -11.08 -30.23 2.63
C ASN A 131 -10.31 -28.91 2.43
N ARG A 132 -9.02 -28.95 2.03
CA ARG A 132 -8.20 -27.75 1.81
C ARG A 132 -8.82 -26.78 0.81
N HIS A 133 -9.56 -27.30 -0.17
CA HIS A 133 -10.26 -26.51 -1.18
C HIS A 133 -11.27 -25.54 -0.54
N GLN A 134 -11.99 -25.99 0.50
CA GLN A 134 -12.97 -25.15 1.20
C GLN A 134 -12.29 -23.97 1.91
N VAL A 135 -11.10 -24.20 2.48
CA VAL A 135 -10.29 -23.15 3.14
C VAL A 135 -9.78 -22.16 2.09
N MET A 136 -9.25 -22.65 0.97
CA MET A 136 -8.76 -21.81 -0.12
C MET A 136 -9.88 -21.00 -0.80
N GLU A 137 -11.06 -21.59 -0.95
CA GLU A 137 -12.25 -20.94 -1.50
C GLU A 137 -12.78 -19.86 -0.54
N PHE A 138 -12.83 -20.14 0.76
CA PHE A 138 -13.21 -19.17 1.79
C PHE A 138 -12.28 -17.95 1.81
N ILE A 139 -10.97 -18.16 1.74
CA ILE A 139 -9.99 -17.06 1.69
C ILE A 139 -10.12 -16.25 0.40
N LYS A 140 -10.42 -16.92 -0.71
CA LYS A 140 -10.66 -16.28 -1.99
C LYS A 140 -11.96 -15.46 -1.97
N SER A 141 -13.03 -15.95 -1.35
CA SER A 141 -14.30 -15.22 -1.27
C SER A 141 -14.24 -14.06 -0.28
N GLU A 142 -13.71 -14.30 0.91
CA GLU A 142 -13.78 -13.34 2.02
C GLU A 142 -12.69 -12.27 1.92
N TYR A 143 -11.49 -12.68 1.51
CA TYR A 143 -10.34 -11.79 1.46
C TYR A 143 -9.85 -11.53 0.04
N ASN A 144 -10.44 -12.11 -1.02
CA ASN A 144 -9.98 -11.97 -2.41
C ASN A 144 -8.48 -12.27 -2.57
N ILE A 145 -7.98 -13.30 -1.86
CA ILE A 145 -6.60 -13.78 -2.00
C ILE A 145 -6.64 -15.11 -2.77
N ASN A 146 -5.95 -15.16 -3.90
CA ASN A 146 -5.87 -16.37 -4.69
C ASN A 146 -4.68 -17.24 -4.23
N LEU A 147 -4.97 -18.36 -3.57
CA LEU A 147 -3.97 -19.33 -3.12
C LEU A 147 -3.78 -20.51 -4.09
N TYR A 148 -4.50 -20.52 -5.22
CA TYR A 148 -4.49 -21.64 -6.18
C TYR A 148 -3.27 -21.66 -7.13
N HIS A 149 -2.52 -20.57 -7.21
CA HIS A 149 -1.42 -20.42 -8.17
C HIS A 149 -0.19 -19.80 -7.51
N LYS A 150 1.00 -20.28 -7.92
CA LYS A 150 2.31 -19.66 -7.67
C LYS A 150 2.45 -18.34 -8.43
#